data_AF-A0A7Z9WZA8-F1
#
_entry.id   AF-A0A7Z9WZA8-F1
#
_cell.length_a   1.000
_cell.length_b   1.000
_cell.length_c   1.000
_cell.angle_alpha   90.00
_cell.angle_beta   90.00
_cell.angle_gamma   90.00
#
_symmetry.space_group_name_H-M   'P 1'
#
loop_
_entity.id
_entity.type
_entity.pdbx_description
1 polymer ?
#
loop_
_entity_poly.entity_id
_entity_poly.type
_entity_poly.pdbx_seq_one_letter_code
_entity_poly.pdbx_strand_id
1 'polypeptide(L)' 'ANCFIETGFEKAALIDFNYEYEPLPGKFPLPGLGPFSLLGESKANHWGKMMFKWVYWNKLVSGEEMPLEAQMSLAGKVQD' A
#
# COMPACT_ATOMS: atom_id res chain seq x y z
N ALA A 1 -6.45 -4.87 3.87
CA ALA A 1 -5.83 -4.01 4.89
C ALA A 1 -4.38 -3.80 4.49
N ASN A 2 -3.88 -2.56 4.58
CA ASN A 2 -2.56 -2.19 4.09
C ASN A 2 -1.59 -1.89 5.23
N CYS A 3 -0.35 -2.35 5.11
CA CYS A 3 0.73 -2.06 6.06
C CYS A 3 2.01 -1.66 5.31
N PHE A 4 2.49 -0.44 5.57
CA PHE A 4 3.79 0.04 5.12
C PHE A 4 4.82 -0.15 6.23
N ILE A 5 5.88 -0.90 5.96
CA ILE A 5 6.94 -1.23 6.91
C ILE A 5 8.23 -0.55 6.44
N GLU A 6 8.71 0.43 7.22
CA GLU A 6 9.99 1.08 6.97
C GLU A 6 11.14 0.09 7.22
N THR A 7 12.00 -0.08 6.22
CA THR A 7 13.17 -0.99 6.32
C THR A 7 14.50 -0.23 6.47
N GLY A 8 14.45 1.10 6.40
CA GLY A 8 15.62 1.99 6.47
C GLY A 8 16.11 2.43 5.09
N PHE A 9 17.14 3.27 5.05
CA PHE A 9 17.73 3.80 3.81
C PHE A 9 16.71 4.40 2.83
N GLU A 10 15.68 5.09 3.36
CA GLU A 10 14.59 5.67 2.56
C GLU A 10 13.81 4.62 1.74
N LYS A 11 13.71 3.39 2.24
CA LYS A 11 12.93 2.31 1.64
C LYS A 11 11.92 1.75 2.62
N ALA A 12 10.83 1.24 2.05
CA ALA A 12 9.82 0.51 2.79
C ALA A 12 9.29 -0.68 1.98
N ALA A 13 8.72 -1.66 2.67
CA ALA A 13 7.91 -2.72 2.09
C ALA A 13 6.42 -2.38 2.27
N LEU A 14 5.59 -2.86 1.34
CA LEU A 14 4.13 -2.77 1.42
C LEU A 14 3.53 -4.17 1.46
N ILE A 15 2.64 -4.38 2.42
CA ILE A 15 1.84 -5.60 2.57
C ILE A 15 0.37 -5.21 2.43
N ASP A 16 -0.36 -5.92 1.57
CA ASP A 16 -1.81 -5.82 1.46
C ASP A 16 -2.42 -7.21 1.60
N PHE A 17 -3.30 -7.37 2.60
CA PHE A 17 -3.79 -8.66 3.08
C PHE A 17 -5.28 -8.60 3.48
N ASN A 18 -5.93 -9.76 3.55
CA ASN A 18 -7.26 -9.92 4.13
C ASN A 18 -7.33 -11.25 4.91
N TYR A 19 -8.53 -11.65 5.34
CA TYR A 19 -8.72 -12.89 6.11
C TYR A 19 -8.82 -14.15 5.25
N GLU A 20 -8.97 -14.01 3.93
CA GLU A 20 -9.21 -15.12 3.01
C GLU A 20 -7.93 -15.56 2.30
N TYR A 21 -7.06 -14.60 1.97
CA TYR A 21 -5.85 -14.78 1.21
C TYR A 21 -4.65 -14.29 2.00
N GLU A 22 -3.55 -15.01 1.85
CA GLU A 22 -2.25 -14.53 2.31
C GLU A 22 -1.80 -13.29 1.53
N PRO A 23 -0.85 -12.51 2.08
CA PRO A 23 -0.24 -11.42 1.32
C PRO A 23 0.45 -11.95 0.06
N LEU A 24 0.18 -11.32 -1.08
CA LEU A 24 0.74 -11.70 -2.38
C LEU A 24 1.64 -10.59 -2.96
N PRO A 25 2.66 -10.95 -3.76
CA PRO A 25 3.47 -9.97 -4.50
C PRO A 25 2.64 -9.32 -5.63
N GLY A 26 3.12 -8.18 -6.13
CA GLY A 26 2.41 -7.43 -7.18
C GLY A 26 2.53 -5.91 -7.04
N LYS A 27 1.52 -5.20 -7.53
CA LYS A 27 1.47 -3.72 -7.54
C LYS A 27 0.21 -3.17 -6.86
N PHE A 28 0.36 -2.04 -6.19
CA PHE A 28 -0.73 -1.30 -5.53
C PHE A 28 -0.62 0.21 -5.79
N PRO A 29 -1.72 0.98 -5.85
CA PRO A 29 -3.11 0.52 -5.91
C PRO A 29 -3.58 0.18 -7.33
N LEU A 30 -2.81 0.57 -8.35
CA LEU A 30 -3.14 0.33 -9.75
C LEU A 30 -2.54 -1.02 -10.20
N PRO A 31 -3.37 -1.97 -10.68
CA PRO A 31 -2.88 -3.27 -11.15
C PRO A 31 -1.81 -3.11 -12.24
N GLY A 32 -0.64 -3.73 -12.04
CA GLY A 32 0.48 -3.72 -12.98
C GLY A 32 1.24 -2.38 -13.15
N LEU A 33 0.60 -1.24 -12.92
CA LEU A 33 1.18 0.10 -13.11
C LEU A 33 1.59 0.80 -11.81
N GLY A 34 0.95 0.43 -10.68
CA GLY A 34 0.94 1.20 -9.45
C GLY A 34 2.33 1.46 -8.88
N PRO A 35 2.57 2.65 -8.28
CA PRO A 35 3.91 3.04 -7.88
C PRO A 35 4.46 2.16 -6.74
N PHE A 36 3.58 1.50 -5.98
CA PHE A 36 3.97 0.70 -4.83
C PHE A 36 4.14 -0.77 -5.19
N SER A 37 5.28 -1.33 -4.78
CA SER A 37 5.59 -2.76 -4.94
C SER A 37 5.16 -3.51 -3.67
N LEU A 38 4.33 -4.55 -3.83
CA LEU A 38 3.95 -5.45 -2.75
C LEU A 38 5.04 -6.48 -2.48
N LEU A 39 5.25 -6.82 -1.21
CA LEU A 39 6.25 -7.79 -0.74
C LEU A 39 7.68 -7.53 -1.25
N GLY A 40 8.04 -6.26 -1.38
CA GLY A 40 9.39 -5.86 -1.79
C GLY A 40 9.73 -4.46 -1.31
N GLU A 41 11.02 -4.21 -1.13
CA GLU A 41 11.51 -2.89 -0.74
C GLU A 41 11.51 -1.92 -1.91
N SER A 42 11.00 -0.70 -1.69
CA SER A 42 11.16 0.38 -2.66
C SER A 42 11.18 1.75 -1.99
N LYS A 43 11.82 2.71 -2.66
CA LYS A 43 11.74 4.13 -2.25
C LYS A 43 10.32 4.67 -2.42
N ALA A 44 9.60 4.23 -3.44
CA ALA A 44 8.21 4.64 -3.66
C ALA A 44 7.33 4.29 -2.46
N ASN A 45 7.46 3.08 -1.90
CA ASN A 45 6.75 2.68 -0.69
C ASN A 45 7.06 3.61 0.50
N HIS A 46 8.33 4.00 0.68
CA HIS A 46 8.73 4.94 1.72
C HIS A 46 8.06 6.30 1.57
N TRP A 47 8.11 6.87 0.35
CA TRP A 47 7.42 8.14 0.07
C TRP A 47 5.91 8.04 0.29
N GLY A 48 5.30 6.92 -0.08
CA GLY A 48 3.88 6.63 0.20
C GLY A 48 3.56 6.59 1.70
N LYS A 49 4.42 5.96 2.50
CA LYS A 49 4.30 5.94 3.97
C LYS A 49 4.40 7.33 4.56
N MET A 50 5.38 8.11 4.13
CA MET A 50 5.57 9.49 4.63
C MET A 50 4.42 10.42 4.25
N MET A 51 3.83 10.23 3.05
CA MET A 51 2.63 10.96 2.61
C MET A 51 1.44 10.75 3.56
N PHE A 52 1.34 9.60 4.23
CA PHE A 52 0.21 9.30 5.10
C PHE A 52 0.04 10.30 6.26
N LYS A 53 1.11 10.95 6.72
CA LYS A 53 1.01 12.03 7.71
C LYS A 53 0.11 13.16 7.21
N TRP A 54 0.26 13.56 5.95
CA TRP A 54 -0.56 14.61 5.35
C TRP A 54 -1.99 14.13 5.12
N VAL A 55 -2.16 12.91 4.58
CA VAL A 55 -3.48 12.30 4.33
C VAL A 55 -4.28 12.18 5.62
N TYR A 56 -3.65 11.76 6.71
CA TYR A 56 -4.31 11.63 8.00
C TYR A 56 -4.94 12.97 8.44
N TRP A 57 -4.16 14.05 8.47
CA TRP A 57 -4.64 15.33 8.98
C TRP A 57 -5.57 16.07 8.01
N ASN A 58 -5.39 15.92 6.70
CA ASN A 58 -6.14 16.70 5.70
C ASN A 58 -7.32 15.96 5.07
N LYS A 59 -7.40 14.64 5.25
CA LYS A 59 -8.48 13.80 4.67
C LYS A 59 -9.17 12.94 5.72
N LEU A 60 -8.40 12.12 6.45
CA LEU A 60 -9.03 11.13 7.34
C LEU A 60 -9.67 11.77 8.58
N VAL A 61 -9.01 12.74 9.21
CA VAL A 61 -9.55 13.44 10.39
C VAL A 61 -10.78 14.29 10.04
N SER A 62 -10.86 14.82 8.81
CA SER A 62 -12.04 15.54 8.32
C SER A 62 -13.19 14.60 7.90
N GLY A 63 -12.96 13.29 7.91
CA GLY A 63 -13.95 12.29 7.50
C GLY A 63 -14.10 12.16 5.98
N GLU A 64 -13.16 12.69 5.19
CA GLU A 64 -13.15 12.47 3.75
C GLU A 64 -12.71 11.04 3.42
N GLU A 65 -13.40 10.42 2.46
CA GLU A 65 -13.03 9.10 1.95
C GLU A 65 -11.75 9.17 1.12
N MET A 66 -10.90 8.14 1.25
CA MET A 66 -9.74 8.01 0.38
C MET A 66 -10.17 7.48 -0.99
N PRO A 67 -9.53 7.89 -2.09
CA PRO A 67 -9.78 7.36 -3.43
C PRO A 67 -9.15 5.97 -3.62
N LEU A 68 -9.30 5.08 -2.63
CA LEU A 68 -8.75 3.74 -2.56
C LEU A 68 -9.76 2.83 -1.88
N GLU A 69 -9.94 1.62 -2.41
CA GLU A 69 -10.79 0.63 -1.74
C GLU A 69 -10.18 0.23 -0.40
N ALA A 70 -11.04 0.10 0.62
CA ALA A 70 -10.64 -0.34 1.95
C ALA A 70 -10.32 -1.85 1.98
N GLN A 71 -10.96 -2.61 1.08
CA GLN A 71 -10.78 -4.04 0.96
C GLN A 71 -9.62 -4.37 0.00
N MET A 72 -9.01 -5.53 0.25
CA MET A 72 -7.96 -6.03 -0.61
C MET A 72 -8.55 -6.47 -1.96
N SER A 73 -7.91 -6.08 -3.06
CA SER A 73 -8.21 -6.59 -4.41
C SER A 73 -7.12 -7.57 -4.87
N LEU A 74 -7.51 -8.62 -5.60
CA LEU A 74 -6.56 -9.54 -6.24
C LEU A 74 -6.01 -9.00 -7.57
N ALA A 75 -6.58 -7.92 -8.10
CA ALA A 75 -6.15 -7.36 -9.38
C ALA A 75 -4.70 -6.86 -9.30
N GLY A 76 -3.84 -7.36 -10.19
CA GLY A 76 -2.41 -6.99 -10.22
C GLY A 76 -1.55 -7.66 -9.16
N LYS A 77 -2.10 -8.60 -8.39
CA LYS A 77 -1.35 -9.52 -7.52
C LYS A 77 -1.00 -10.79 -8.29
N VAL A 78 0.15 -11.38 -7.98
CA VAL A 78 0.65 -12.61 -8.61
C VAL A 78 0.52 -13.73 -7.59
N GLN A 79 -0.14 -14.81 -7.98
CA GLN A 79 -0.22 -16.07 -7.23
C GLN A 79 0.72 -17.07 -7.90
N ASP A 80 1.47 -17.82 -7.11
CA ASP A 80 2.32 -18.92 -7.58
C ASP A 80 1.50 -20.21 -7.84
#